data_AF-A0A937VQB3-F1
#
_entry.id   AF-A0A937VQB3-F1
#
_cell.length_a   1.000
_cell.length_b   1.000
_cell.length_c   1.000
_cell.angle_alpha   90.00
_cell.angle_beta   90.00
_cell.angle_gamma   90.00
#
_symmetry.space_group_name_H-M   'P 1'
#
loop_
_entity.id
_entity.type
_entity.pdbx_description
1 polymer ?
#
loop_
_entity_poly.entity_id
_entity_poly.type
_entity_poly.pdbx_seq_one_letter_code
_entity_poly.pdbx_strand_id
1 'polypeptide(L)' 'TGEAYARVTLLAHQIFGAIGFTMDHDIHLYYRRAKAGEISFGDGDFQRAIVAQELGL' A
#
# COMPACT_ATOMS: atom_id res chain seq x y z
N THR A 1 -0.56 7.71 -2.41
CA THR A 1 -0.86 6.26 -2.30
C THR A 1 -0.77 5.89 -0.84
N GLY A 2 -1.89 5.56 -0.18
CA GLY A 2 -1.96 5.47 1.29
C GLY A 2 -2.05 4.05 1.85
N GLU A 3 -1.96 3.92 3.17
CA GLU A 3 -2.02 2.66 3.94
C GLU A 3 -3.21 1.77 3.54
N ALA A 4 -4.36 2.37 3.20
CA ALA A 4 -5.53 1.64 2.74
C ALA A 4 -5.26 0.84 1.45
N TYR A 5 -4.46 1.38 0.53
CA TYR A 5 -4.16 0.71 -0.73
C TYR A 5 -3.29 -0.55 -0.52
N ALA A 6 -2.26 -0.43 0.31
CA ALA A 6 -1.45 -1.57 0.73
C ALA A 6 -2.31 -2.63 1.47
N ARG A 7 -3.14 -2.20 2.42
CA ARG A 7 -4.02 -3.10 3.18
C ARG A 7 -4.99 -3.88 2.29
N VAL A 8 -5.68 -3.20 1.37
CA VAL A 8 -6.67 -3.84 0.49
C VAL A 8 -6.01 -4.81 -0.47
N THR A 9 -4.86 -4.46 -1.05
CA THR A 9 -4.14 -5.36 -1.97
C THR A 9 -3.56 -6.58 -1.24
N LEU A 10 -3.15 -6.43 0.02
CA LEU A 10 -2.73 -7.56 0.85
C LEU A 10 -3.92 -8.47 1.20
N LEU A 11 -5.05 -7.90 1.60
CA LEU A 11 -6.29 -8.65 1.87
C LEU A 11 -6.77 -9.41 0.63
N ALA A 12 -6.64 -8.82 -0.56
CA ALA A 12 -6.96 -9.51 -1.80
C ALA A 12 -6.10 -10.78 -1.99
N HIS A 13 -4.79 -10.73 -1.73
CA HIS A 13 -3.96 -11.94 -1.77
C HIS A 13 -4.43 -12.99 -0.75
N GLN A 14 -4.82 -12.57 0.45
CA GLN A 14 -5.30 -13.49 1.49
C GLN A 14 -6.64 -14.15 1.11
N ILE A 15 -7.57 -13.39 0.55
CA ILE A 15 -8.90 -13.88 0.12
C ILE A 15 -8.76 -14.88 -1.02
N PHE A 16 -7.92 -14.58 -2.01
CA PHE A 16 -7.72 -15.46 -3.17
C PHE A 16 -6.85 -16.67 -2.80
N GLY A 17 -6.00 -16.59 -1.78
CA GLY A 17 -5.09 -17.65 -1.42
C GLY A 17 -4.10 -17.94 -2.55
N ALA A 18 -3.85 -19.21 -2.85
CA ALA A 18 -2.82 -19.62 -3.83
C ALA A 18 -3.05 -19.02 -5.24
N ILE A 19 -4.30 -18.90 -5.70
CA ILE A 19 -4.57 -18.31 -7.02
C ILE A 19 -4.25 -16.81 -7.06
N GLY A 20 -4.27 -16.13 -5.91
CA GLY A 20 -3.82 -14.75 -5.78
C GLY A 20 -2.30 -14.57 -5.91
N PHE A 21 -1.54 -15.67 -5.97
CA PHE A 21 -0.11 -15.71 -6.26
C PHE A 21 0.23 -16.14 -7.69
N THR A 22 -0.79 -16.31 -8.53
CA THR A 22 -0.63 -16.61 -9.95
C THR A 22 -0.82 -15.37 -10.80
N MET A 23 -0.40 -15.42 -12.06
CA MET A 23 -0.57 -14.32 -13.01
C MET A 23 -1.96 -14.27 -13.67
N ASP A 24 -2.93 -15.04 -13.16
CA ASP A 24 -4.31 -15.06 -13.66
C ASP A 24 -5.08 -13.78 -13.31
N HIS A 25 -4.64 -13.06 -12.27
CA HIS A 25 -5.27 -11.84 -11.79
C HIS A 25 -4.22 -10.75 -11.55
N ASP A 26 -4.57 -9.49 -11.81
CA ASP A 26 -3.65 -8.35 -11.67
C ASP A 26 -3.36 -7.93 -10.20
N ILE A 27 -3.64 -8.77 -9.22
CA ILE A 27 -3.49 -8.45 -7.78
C ILE A 27 -2.03 -8.05 -7.47
N HIS A 28 -1.07 -8.73 -8.10
CA HIS A 28 0.34 -8.41 -8.01
C HIS A 28 0.68 -7.02 -8.55
N LEU A 29 0.08 -6.60 -9.67
CA LEU A 29 0.28 -5.28 -10.24
C LEU A 29 -0.16 -4.19 -9.25
N TYR A 30 -1.34 -4.37 -8.64
CA TYR A 30 -1.87 -3.41 -7.68
C TYR A 30 -1.05 -3.36 -6.39
N TYR A 31 -0.61 -4.50 -5.86
CA TYR A 31 0.30 -4.53 -4.71
C TYR A 31 1.63 -3.83 -5.00
N ARG A 32 2.25 -4.11 -6.16
CA ARG A 32 3.51 -3.46 -6.56
C ARG A 32 3.34 -1.96 -6.74
N ARG A 33 2.22 -1.50 -7.29
CA ARG A 33 1.89 -0.08 -7.40
C ARG A 33 1.67 0.58 -6.04
N ALA A 34 0.99 -0.10 -5.12
CA ALA A 34 0.84 0.39 -3.75
C ALA A 34 2.21 0.60 -3.10
N LYS A 35 3.11 -0.38 -3.24
CA LYS A 35 4.46 -0.28 -2.67
C LYS A 35 5.34 0.76 -3.35
N ALA A 36 5.30 0.86 -4.68
CA ALA A 36 6.02 1.90 -5.41
C ALA A 36 5.60 3.30 -4.95
N GLY A 37 4.31 3.48 -4.69
CA GLY A 37 3.80 4.73 -4.17
C GLY A 37 4.33 5.10 -2.77
N GLU A 38 4.44 4.14 -1.84
CA GLU A 38 5.09 4.38 -0.54
C GLU A 38 6.56 4.80 -0.70
N ILE A 39 7.28 4.20 -1.65
CA ILE A 39 8.69 4.53 -1.91
C ILE A 39 8.81 5.94 -2.51
N SER A 40 7.93 6.32 -3.44
CA SER A 40 8.00 7.62 -4.12
C SER A 40 7.54 8.80 -3.27
N PHE A 41 6.56 8.59 -2.39
CA PHE A 41 5.88 9.68 -1.67
C PHE A 41 5.95 9.57 -0.15
N GLY A 42 6.64 8.55 0.37
CA GLY A 42 6.64 8.20 1.79
C GLY A 42 5.40 7.41 2.19
N ASP A 43 5.50 6.77 3.35
CA ASP A 43 4.44 5.98 3.97
C ASP A 43 3.55 6.83 4.91
N GLY A 44 2.64 6.17 5.63
CA GLY A 44 1.74 6.86 6.55
C GLY A 44 2.46 7.59 7.69
N ASP A 45 3.57 7.05 8.18
CA ASP A 45 4.37 7.67 9.24
C ASP A 45 5.09 8.92 8.73
N PHE A 46 5.66 8.86 7.53
CA PHE A 46 6.25 10.03 6.88
C PHE A 46 5.25 11.18 6.76
N GLN A 47 4.03 10.87 6.31
CA GLN A 47 2.97 11.88 6.17
C GLN A 47 2.49 12.40 7.53
N ARG A 48 2.37 11.53 8.55
CA ARG A 48 2.06 11.94 9.93
C ARG A 48 3.11 12.87 10.52
N ALA A 49 4.40 12.61 10.26
CA ALA A 49 5.49 13.45 10.72
C ALA A 49 5.43 14.87 10.13
N ILE A 50 5.15 14.99 8.82
CA ILE A 50 4.92 16.30 8.18
C ILE A 50 3.74 17.01 8.83
N VAL A 51 2.61 16.32 9.02
CA VAL A 51 1.44 16.92 9.66
C VAL A 51 1.74 17.37 11.09
N ALA A 52 2.48 16.58 11.88
CA ALA A 52 2.89 16.98 13.23
C ALA A 52 3.75 18.24 13.21
N GLN A 53 4.72 18.32 12.29
CA GLN A 53 5.55 19.50 12.09
C GLN A 53 4.72 20.74 11.76
N GLU A 54 3.75 20.63 10.84
CA GLU A 54 2.86 21.75 10.46
C GLU A 54 1.90 22.15 11.59
N LEU A 55 1.56 21.23 12.48
CA LEU A 55 0.75 21.50 13.69
C LEU A 55 1.58 22.06 14.86
N GLY A 56 2.91 22.07 14.75
CA GLY A 56 3.81 22.47 15.84
C GLY A 56 3.87 21.47 17.00
N LEU A 57 3.59 20.18 16.71
CA LEU A 57 3.62 19.06 17.66
C LEU A 57 4.97 18.33 17.64
#